data_AF-A0A2B4SNY5-F1
#
_entry.id   AF-A0A2B4SNY5-F1
#
_cell.length_a   1.000
_cell.length_b   1.000
_cell.length_c   1.000
_cell.angle_alpha   90.00
_cell.angle_beta   90.00
_cell.angle_gamma   90.00
#
_symmetry.space_group_name_H-M   'P 1'
#
loop_
_entity.id
_entity.type
_entity.pdbx_description
1 polymer ?
#
loop_
_entity_poly.entity_id
_entity_poly.type
_entity_poly.pdbx_seq_one_letter_code
_entity_poly.pdbx_strand_id
1 'polypeptide(L)'
;MAKVHIIDVTIGQNPSSFCSDFEFQITFDCTEELNEDLEWKLIYVGSAESDTYDQVLDSVLVGPVPIGRHTFVFQAKSPDPSQIPDEDLVGVTVILLTCSYKDREFVRVGYYVNNEYTEEEMRENPPTRPLIEKLQRNILHSKPRVTRFKIDWND
;
A
#
# COMPACT_ATOMS: atom_id res chain seq x y z
N MET A 1 21.37 -1.55 -14.21
CA MET A 1 20.61 -0.54 -13.43
C MET A 1 19.21 -1.09 -13.21
N ALA A 2 18.35 -0.49 -12.38
CA ALA A 2 16.96 -0.97 -12.32
C ALA A 2 16.28 -0.70 -13.67
N LYS A 3 15.56 -1.67 -14.23
CA LYS A 3 14.90 -1.55 -15.54
C LYS A 3 13.53 -0.87 -15.43
N VAL A 4 12.99 -0.74 -14.22
CA VAL A 4 11.68 -0.16 -13.93
C VAL A 4 11.80 0.91 -12.85
N HIS A 5 11.15 2.04 -13.09
CA HIS A 5 11.14 3.19 -12.18
C HIS A 5 9.73 3.71 -11.97
N ILE A 6 9.27 3.75 -10.72
CA ILE A 6 8.02 4.44 -10.36
C ILE A 6 8.21 5.94 -10.59
N ILE A 7 7.35 6.54 -11.41
CA ILE A 7 7.32 7.97 -11.74
C ILE A 7 6.38 8.71 -10.80
N ASP A 8 5.16 8.17 -10.62
CA ASP A 8 4.14 8.78 -9.78
C ASP A 8 3.20 7.71 -9.21
N VAL A 9 2.65 8.01 -8.03
CA VAL A 9 1.60 7.21 -7.40
C VAL A 9 0.57 8.16 -6.83
N THR A 10 -0.60 8.19 -7.45
CA THR A 10 -1.74 9.00 -7.02
C THR A 10 -2.71 8.11 -6.22
N ILE A 11 -3.12 8.59 -5.06
CA ILE A 11 -4.06 7.87 -4.17
C ILE A 11 -5.47 8.43 -4.38
N GLY A 12 -6.40 7.58 -4.78
CA GLY A 12 -7.81 7.90 -4.92
C GLY A 12 -8.56 7.83 -3.58
N GLN A 13 -9.69 8.54 -3.49
CA GLN A 13 -10.63 8.46 -2.36
C GLN A 13 -9.97 8.61 -0.98
N ASN A 14 -9.21 9.69 -0.76
CA ASN A 14 -8.51 9.95 0.50
C ASN A 14 -8.80 11.37 1.03
N PRO A 15 -9.20 11.53 2.31
CA PRO A 15 -9.50 10.49 3.30
C PRO A 15 -10.80 9.71 2.99
N SER A 16 -10.96 8.51 3.54
CA SER A 16 -12.14 7.65 3.35
C SER A 16 -12.45 6.80 4.59
N SER A 17 -13.56 6.06 4.60
CA SER A 17 -13.84 5.11 5.68
C SER A 17 -12.77 4.02 5.73
N PHE A 18 -12.46 3.50 6.92
CA PHE A 18 -11.56 2.35 7.08
C PHE A 18 -11.96 1.17 6.19
N CYS A 19 -13.26 0.90 6.07
CA CYS A 19 -13.79 -0.22 5.29
C CYS A 19 -13.80 0.03 3.78
N SER A 20 -13.50 1.25 3.31
CA SER A 20 -13.43 1.55 1.88
C SER A 20 -12.23 0.89 1.22
N ASP A 21 -12.43 0.41 0.01
CA ASP A 21 -11.37 -0.15 -0.85
C ASP A 21 -10.31 0.92 -1.14
N PHE A 22 -9.07 0.48 -1.34
CA PHE A 22 -7.97 1.33 -1.77
C PHE A 22 -7.96 1.49 -3.28
N GLU A 23 -7.51 2.66 -3.74
CA GLU A 23 -7.29 2.94 -5.15
C GLU A 23 -5.95 3.66 -5.33
N PHE A 24 -5.02 3.01 -6.02
CA PHE A 24 -3.69 3.54 -6.33
C PHE A 24 -3.54 3.62 -7.85
N GLN A 25 -3.44 4.83 -8.40
CA GLN A 25 -3.04 5.02 -9.78
C GLN A 25 -1.52 5.09 -9.86
N ILE A 26 -0.90 4.06 -10.44
CA ILE A 26 0.55 3.90 -10.48
C ILE A 26 1.03 4.24 -11.90
N THR A 27 2.00 5.13 -11.99
CA THR A 27 2.72 5.43 -13.23
C THR A 27 4.18 5.03 -13.08
N PHE A 28 4.66 4.18 -13.98
CA PHE A 28 6.04 3.72 -13.99
C PHE A 28 6.65 3.79 -15.39
N ASP A 29 7.96 3.86 -15.46
CA ASP A 29 8.75 3.89 -16.69
C ASP A 29 9.63 2.64 -16.75
N CYS A 30 9.60 1.98 -17.90
CA CYS A 30 10.34 0.77 -18.19
C CYS A 30 11.41 1.08 -19.25
N THR A 31 12.69 0.98 -18.88
CA THR A 31 13.81 1.36 -19.74
C THR A 31 14.23 0.25 -20.71
N GLU A 32 13.88 -0.99 -20.40
CA GLU A 32 14.22 -2.19 -21.16
C GLU A 32 13.05 -3.18 -21.09
N GLU A 33 12.76 -3.85 -22.20
CA GLU A 33 11.66 -4.82 -22.28
C GLU A 33 11.81 -5.96 -21.27
N LEU A 34 10.73 -6.28 -20.56
CA LEU A 34 10.66 -7.39 -19.62
C LEU A 34 9.78 -8.50 -20.18
N ASN A 35 10.37 -9.70 -20.26
CA ASN A 35 9.69 -10.90 -20.77
C ASN A 35 8.72 -11.53 -19.77
N GLU A 36 8.95 -11.29 -18.48
CA GLU A 36 8.11 -11.81 -17.38
C GLU A 36 7.32 -10.68 -16.74
N ASP A 37 6.29 -11.05 -15.98
CA ASP A 37 5.41 -10.10 -15.32
C ASP A 37 6.09 -9.42 -14.11
N LEU A 38 5.73 -8.16 -13.90
CA LEU A 38 5.93 -7.47 -12.63
C LEU A 38 4.81 -7.87 -11.68
N GLU A 39 5.17 -8.28 -10.48
CA GLU A 39 4.20 -8.51 -9.41
C GLU A 39 4.11 -7.27 -8.52
N TRP A 40 2.91 -6.68 -8.45
CA TRP A 40 2.61 -5.56 -7.56
C TRP A 40 1.75 -6.05 -6.40
N LYS A 41 2.17 -5.76 -5.17
CA LYS A 41 1.38 -6.08 -3.97
C LYS A 41 1.08 -4.84 -3.17
N LEU A 42 -0.12 -4.78 -2.62
CA LEU A 42 -0.51 -3.80 -1.62
C LEU A 42 -0.61 -4.51 -0.27
N ILE A 43 0.18 -4.07 0.71
CA ILE A 43 0.32 -4.72 2.01
C ILE A 43 -0.04 -3.70 3.10
N TYR A 44 -0.97 -4.06 3.97
CA TYR A 44 -1.32 -3.28 5.15
C TYR A 44 -0.59 -3.80 6.37
N VAL A 45 0.11 -2.92 7.09
CA VAL A 45 0.79 -3.29 8.34
C VAL A 45 -0.23 -3.35 9.45
N GLY A 46 -0.52 -4.54 9.96
CA GLY A 46 -1.52 -4.73 11.02
C GLY A 46 -1.01 -4.34 12.41
N SER A 47 0.29 -4.44 12.66
CA SER A 47 0.90 -4.00 13.92
C SER A 47 2.32 -3.51 13.67
N ALA A 48 2.74 -2.47 14.38
CA ALA A 48 4.12 -2.00 14.32
C ALA A 48 5.10 -2.97 15.00
N GLU A 49 4.61 -3.84 15.87
CA GLU A 49 5.45 -4.74 16.68
C GLU A 49 5.72 -6.08 15.99
N SER A 50 4.88 -6.48 15.02
CA SER A 50 5.01 -7.76 14.36
C SER A 50 4.45 -7.78 12.93
N ASP A 51 5.24 -8.34 12.03
CA ASP A 51 4.87 -8.62 10.63
C ASP A 51 3.86 -9.77 10.49
N THR A 52 3.55 -10.51 11.56
CA THR A 52 2.56 -11.59 11.50
C THR A 52 1.14 -11.09 11.26
N TYR A 53 0.90 -9.79 11.52
CA TYR A 53 -0.37 -9.12 11.28
C TYR A 53 -0.42 -8.40 9.93
N ASP A 54 0.65 -8.47 9.13
CA ASP A 54 0.68 -7.86 7.80
C ASP A 54 -0.31 -8.58 6.88
N GLN A 55 -1.17 -7.81 6.25
CA GLN A 55 -2.18 -8.32 5.34
C GLN A 55 -1.84 -7.93 3.91
N VAL A 56 -1.59 -8.93 3.05
CA VAL A 56 -1.53 -8.70 1.60
C VAL A 56 -2.97 -8.50 1.12
N LEU A 57 -3.32 -7.25 0.83
CA LEU A 57 -4.67 -6.87 0.45
C LEU A 57 -5.02 -7.36 -0.95
N ASP A 58 -4.06 -7.25 -1.88
CA ASP A 58 -4.17 -7.77 -3.23
C ASP A 58 -2.80 -7.91 -3.90
N SER A 59 -2.73 -8.72 -4.95
CA SER A 59 -1.55 -8.93 -5.80
C SER A 59 -1.96 -8.94 -7.27
N VAL A 60 -1.31 -8.10 -8.09
CA VAL A 60 -1.57 -8.02 -9.53
C VAL A 60 -0.31 -8.24 -10.33
N LEU A 61 -0.43 -9.01 -11.41
CA LEU A 61 0.62 -9.24 -12.38
C LEU A 61 0.45 -8.28 -13.56
N VAL A 62 1.53 -7.59 -13.93
CA VAL A 62 1.57 -6.67 -15.06
C VAL A 62 2.70 -7.10 -15.98
N GLY A 63 2.35 -7.72 -17.10
CA GLY A 63 3.29 -8.05 -18.16
C GLY A 63 2.67 -8.77 -19.35
N PRO A 64 3.49 -9.05 -20.39
CA PRO A 64 4.88 -8.60 -20.54
C PRO A 64 4.97 -7.07 -20.64
N VAL A 65 6.09 -6.48 -20.20
CA VAL A 65 6.22 -5.02 -20.05
C VAL A 65 7.15 -4.46 -21.14
N PRO A 66 6.61 -3.77 -22.16
CA PRO A 66 7.42 -3.14 -23.19
C PRO A 66 8.09 -1.86 -22.68
N ILE A 67 9.11 -1.40 -23.41
CA ILE A 67 9.80 -0.14 -23.12
C ILE A 67 8.81 1.04 -23.17
N GLY A 68 8.93 1.93 -22.19
CA GLY A 68 8.18 3.18 -22.13
C GLY A 68 7.45 3.39 -20.82
N ARG A 69 6.57 4.40 -20.82
CA ARG A 69 5.78 4.80 -19.66
C ARG A 69 4.42 4.12 -19.66
N HIS A 70 4.07 3.55 -18.52
CA HIS A 70 2.84 2.82 -18.29
C HIS A 70 2.10 3.41 -17.09
N THR A 71 0.77 3.43 -17.18
CA THR A 71 -0.11 3.84 -16.07
C THR A 71 -1.23 2.83 -15.94
N PHE A 72 -1.51 2.39 -14.72
CA PHE A 72 -2.66 1.54 -14.42
C PHE A 72 -3.24 1.89 -13.05
N VAL A 73 -4.48 1.45 -12.81
CA VAL A 73 -5.16 1.61 -11.53
C VAL A 73 -5.11 0.27 -10.78
N PHE A 74 -4.57 0.30 -9.58
CA PHE A 74 -4.53 -0.83 -8.66
C PHE A 74 -5.59 -0.61 -7.58
N GLN A 75 -6.65 -1.42 -7.60
CA GLN A 75 -7.68 -1.44 -6.58
C GLN A 75 -7.48 -2.64 -5.65
N ALA A 76 -7.71 -2.47 -4.35
CA ALA A 76 -7.57 -3.54 -3.36
C ALA A 76 -8.59 -3.37 -2.23
N LYS A 77 -9.02 -4.47 -1.62
CA LYS A 77 -9.95 -4.46 -0.49
C LYS A 77 -9.34 -3.78 0.74
N SER A 78 -10.18 -3.28 1.64
CA SER A 78 -9.74 -2.87 2.99
C SER A 78 -9.17 -4.09 3.77
N PRO A 79 -8.26 -3.87 4.75
CA PRO A 79 -7.80 -4.95 5.61
C PRO A 79 -8.95 -5.54 6.44
N ASP A 80 -8.82 -6.81 6.80
CA ASP A 80 -9.71 -7.48 7.76
C ASP A 80 -9.40 -6.96 9.18
N PRO A 81 -10.31 -6.19 9.81
CA PRO A 81 -10.07 -5.64 11.14
C PRO A 81 -9.99 -6.72 12.21
N SER A 82 -10.53 -7.92 11.99
CA SER A 82 -10.45 -9.01 12.97
C SER A 82 -9.06 -9.63 13.10
N GLN A 83 -8.17 -9.33 12.14
CA GLN A 83 -6.77 -9.75 12.12
C GLN A 83 -5.83 -8.63 12.55
N ILE A 84 -6.35 -7.54 13.13
CA ILE A 84 -5.56 -6.41 13.64
C ILE A 84 -5.77 -6.36 15.16
N PRO A 85 -4.70 -6.20 15.96
CA PRO A 85 -4.84 -5.96 17.39
C PRO A 85 -5.70 -4.73 17.68
N ASP A 86 -6.58 -4.79 18.70
CA ASP A 86 -7.49 -3.69 19.05
C ASP A 86 -6.74 -2.37 19.32
N GLU A 87 -5.52 -2.46 19.85
CA GLU A 87 -4.64 -1.32 20.14
C GLU A 87 -4.01 -0.66 18.90
N ASP A 88 -3.92 -1.40 17.79
CA ASP A 88 -3.32 -0.93 16.53
C ASP A 88 -4.38 -0.45 15.50
N LEU A 89 -5.67 -0.70 15.77
CA LEU A 89 -6.77 -0.27 14.88
C LEU A 89 -6.91 1.26 14.80
N VAL A 90 -6.64 1.97 15.90
CA VAL A 90 -6.73 3.43 15.98
C VAL A 90 -5.34 4.03 16.14
N GLY A 91 -5.02 5.01 15.32
CA GLY A 91 -3.71 5.66 15.30
C GLY A 91 -2.98 5.47 13.97
N VAL A 92 -1.65 5.50 14.03
CA VAL A 92 -0.80 5.53 12.85
C VAL A 92 -0.27 4.12 12.54
N THR A 93 -0.49 3.68 11.31
CA THR A 93 0.14 2.50 10.73
C THR A 93 0.71 2.82 9.33
N VAL A 94 1.09 1.80 8.56
CA VAL A 94 1.71 1.92 7.24
C VAL A 94 1.00 1.03 6.22
N ILE A 95 0.88 1.54 5.00
CA ILE A 95 0.54 0.74 3.82
C ILE A 95 1.73 0.73 2.85
N LEU A 96 2.06 -0.43 2.33
CA LEU A 96 3.22 -0.68 1.47
C LEU A 96 2.75 -1.10 0.08
N LEU A 97 3.21 -0.39 -0.94
CA LEU A 97 3.15 -0.82 -2.34
C LEU A 97 4.52 -1.40 -2.71
N THR A 98 4.59 -2.70 -2.98
CA THR A 98 5.82 -3.38 -3.42
C THR A 98 5.73 -3.75 -4.88
N CYS A 99 6.85 -3.71 -5.59
CA CYS A 99 6.97 -4.29 -6.92
C CYS A 99 8.17 -5.25 -6.98
N SER A 100 7.89 -6.42 -7.53
CA SER A 100 8.83 -7.53 -7.68
C SER A 100 8.94 -7.95 -9.14
N TYR A 101 10.11 -8.42 -9.53
CA TYR A 101 10.34 -9.08 -10.82
C TYR A 101 11.01 -10.43 -10.54
N LYS A 102 10.44 -11.53 -11.06
CA LYS A 102 10.91 -12.90 -10.78
C LYS A 102 11.10 -13.17 -9.28
N ASP A 103 10.08 -12.86 -8.48
CA ASP A 103 10.05 -12.99 -7.02
C ASP A 103 11.11 -12.17 -6.26
N ARG A 104 11.73 -11.19 -6.92
CA ARG A 104 12.72 -10.29 -6.31
C ARG A 104 12.15 -8.88 -6.23
N GLU A 105 11.84 -8.46 -5.01
CA GLU A 105 11.41 -7.08 -4.73
C GLU A 105 12.54 -6.11 -5.09
N PHE A 106 12.25 -5.13 -5.93
CA PHE A 106 13.22 -4.09 -6.31
C PHE A 106 12.79 -2.69 -5.86
N VAL A 107 11.52 -2.49 -5.53
CA VAL A 107 11.03 -1.23 -4.98
C VAL A 107 9.87 -1.44 -4.00
N ARG A 108 9.87 -0.63 -2.95
CA ARG A 108 8.83 -0.53 -1.94
C ARG A 108 8.51 0.93 -1.66
N VAL A 109 7.24 1.29 -1.74
CA VAL A 109 6.73 2.62 -1.42
C VAL A 109 5.81 2.51 -0.22
N GLY A 110 6.24 3.06 0.91
CA GLY A 110 5.45 3.08 2.14
C GLY A 110 4.76 4.43 2.36
N TYR A 111 3.51 4.39 2.77
CA TYR A 111 2.73 5.55 3.18
C TYR A 111 2.28 5.37 4.63
N TYR A 112 2.38 6.44 5.42
CA TYR A 112 1.71 6.46 6.71
C TYR A 112 0.20 6.54 6.51
N VAL A 113 -0.52 5.79 7.32
CA VAL A 113 -1.97 5.75 7.37
C VAL A 113 -2.39 6.13 8.78
N ASN A 114 -3.21 7.17 8.93
CA ASN A 114 -3.82 7.53 10.21
C ASN A 114 -5.28 7.08 10.21
N ASN A 115 -5.63 6.17 11.14
CA ASN A 115 -7.00 5.77 11.42
C ASN A 115 -7.49 6.53 12.64
N GLU A 116 -8.52 7.37 12.48
CA GLU A 116 -9.07 8.16 13.58
C GLU A 116 -10.59 8.24 13.54
N TYR A 117 -11.18 8.48 14.71
CA TYR A 117 -12.60 8.82 14.79
C TYR A 117 -12.82 10.24 14.26
N THR A 118 -13.88 10.41 13.48
CA THR A 118 -14.29 11.73 12.98
C THR A 118 -15.04 12.54 14.05
N GLU A 119 -15.67 11.87 15.01
CA GLU A 119 -16.41 12.47 16.12
C GLU A 119 -15.45 12.89 17.24
N GLU A 120 -15.52 14.15 17.68
CA GLU A 120 -14.64 14.70 18.73
C GLU A 120 -14.77 13.97 20.07
N GLU A 121 -16.00 13.67 20.49
CA GLU A 121 -16.28 12.92 21.72
C GLU A 121 -15.58 11.56 21.76
N MET A 122 -15.52 10.87 20.61
CA MET A 122 -14.86 9.57 20.49
C MET A 122 -13.34 9.66 20.43
N ARG A 123 -12.79 10.81 20.03
CA ARG A 123 -11.34 11.06 20.12
C ARG A 123 -10.92 11.36 21.56
N GLU A 124 -11.72 12.12 22.29
CA GLU A 124 -11.45 12.45 23.70
C GLU A 124 -11.73 11.26 24.64
N ASN A 125 -12.78 10.48 24.33
CA ASN A 125 -13.24 9.34 25.12
C ASN A 125 -13.43 8.11 24.21
N PRO A 126 -12.32 7.49 23.76
CA PRO A 126 -12.40 6.34 22.86
C PRO A 126 -13.12 5.15 23.54
N PRO A 127 -13.96 4.41 22.81
CA PRO A 127 -14.59 3.20 23.33
C PRO A 127 -13.52 2.15 23.66
N THR A 128 -13.79 1.28 24.63
CA THR A 128 -12.87 0.21 25.04
C THR A 128 -12.50 -0.74 23.91
N ARG A 129 -13.42 -0.97 22.97
CA ARG A 129 -13.17 -1.70 21.73
C ARG A 129 -13.39 -0.76 20.55
N PRO A 130 -12.47 -0.72 19.56
CA PRO A 130 -12.63 0.15 18.41
C PRO A 130 -13.91 -0.12 17.62
N LEU A 131 -14.60 0.95 17.22
CA LEU A 131 -15.79 0.88 16.35
C LEU A 131 -15.36 1.13 14.91
N ILE A 132 -15.11 0.05 14.17
CA ILE A 132 -14.51 0.08 12.82
C ILE A 132 -15.29 0.97 11.86
N GLU A 133 -16.62 0.89 11.90
CA GLU A 133 -17.53 1.64 11.05
C GLU A 133 -17.46 3.16 11.26
N LYS A 134 -16.89 3.61 12.38
CA LYS A 134 -16.69 5.02 12.71
C LYS A 134 -15.27 5.52 12.43
N LEU A 135 -14.37 4.65 11.98
CA LEU A 135 -13.01 5.02 11.66
C LEU A 135 -12.91 5.62 10.26
N GLN A 136 -12.26 6.78 10.19
CA GLN A 136 -11.78 7.37 8.96
C GLN A 136 -10.29 7.09 8.82
N ARG A 137 -9.90 6.67 7.62
CA ARG A 137 -8.52 6.44 7.21
C ARG A 137 -8.04 7.61 6.37
N ASN A 138 -6.87 8.15 6.73
CA ASN A 138 -6.15 9.16 5.97
C ASN A 138 -4.73 8.69 5.64
N ILE A 139 -4.43 8.54 4.36
CA ILE A 139 -3.12 8.17 3.85
C ILE A 139 -2.30 9.45 3.60
N LEU A 140 -1.14 9.58 4.27
CA LEU A 140 -0.23 10.69 4.09
C LEU A 140 0.55 10.55 2.75
N HIS A 141 -0.14 10.84 1.65
CA HIS A 141 0.38 10.68 0.29
C HIS A 141 1.50 11.69 -0.07
N SER A 142 1.65 12.79 0.68
CA SER A 142 2.61 13.85 0.40
C SER A 142 4.06 13.52 0.78
N LYS A 143 4.28 12.50 1.61
CA LYS A 143 5.62 12.12 2.11
C LYS A 143 5.85 10.60 2.06
N PRO A 144 5.80 9.97 0.87
CA PRO A 144 6.07 8.55 0.75
C PRO A 144 7.51 8.22 1.14
N ARG A 145 7.71 7.02 1.68
CA ARG A 145 9.03 6.44 1.92
C ARG A 145 9.33 5.43 0.82
N VAL A 146 10.25 5.79 -0.06
CA VAL A 146 10.66 4.92 -1.17
C VAL A 146 11.97 4.22 -0.81
N THR A 147 11.93 2.89 -0.78
CA THR A 147 13.10 2.02 -0.62
C THR A 147 13.33 1.28 -1.94
N ARG A 148 14.58 1.21 -2.39
CA ARG A 148 14.98 0.54 -3.64
C ARG A 148 16.00 -0.53 -3.33
N PHE A 149 15.81 -1.70 -3.92
CA PHE A 149 16.69 -2.85 -3.77
C PHE A 149 17.34 -3.15 -5.11
N LYS A 150 18.62 -3.54 -5.08
CA LYS A 150 19.31 -4.02 -6.27
C LYS A 150 18.94 -5.49 -6.47
N ILE A 151 18.41 -5.81 -7.64
CA ILE A 151 18.13 -7.18 -8.06
C ILE A 151 18.93 -7.51 -9.31
N ASP A 152 19.16 -8.81 -9.52
CA ASP A 152 19.59 -9.32 -10.82
C ASP A 152 18.37 -9.42 -11.74
N TRP A 153 18.44 -8.80 -12.92
CA TRP A 153 17.36 -8.80 -13.90
C TRP A 153 17.50 -9.96 -14.90
N ASN A 154 18.59 -10.74 -14.82
CA ASN A 154 18.96 -11.84 -15.70
C ASN A 154 18.87 -11.44 -17.18
N ASP A 155 19.83 -10.63 -17.65
CA ASP A 155 20.06 -10.36 -19.07
C ASP A 155 20.17 -11.66 -19.90
#